data_AF-T1H0F0-F1
#
_entry.id   AF-T1H0F0-F1
#
_cell.length_a   1.000
_cell.length_b   1.000
_cell.length_c   1.000
_cell.angle_alpha   90.00
_cell.angle_beta   90.00
_cell.angle_gamma   90.00
#
_symmetry.space_group_name_H-M   'P 1'
#
loop_
_entity.id
_entity.type
_entity.pdbx_description
1 polymer ?
#
loop_
_entity_poly.entity_id
_entity_poly.type
_entity_poly.pdbx_seq_one_letter_code
_entity_poly.pdbx_strand_id
1 'polypeptide(L)'
;MCQCLIFLEDPLAVAEVLEKLTSSNSDQNTLMAYQIAFDMYESATQEFLGQVSQALKATAPIPGALPTTFKPQGTQASTSSTNEKEAEEKVVEEERTIDSLNDSEKAHQKNIEKLISILSGEITIDLQLQFLIRSNHADLQILRGTKEAVRVSICHTATVIANA
;
A
#
# COMPACT_ATOMS: atom_id res chain seq x y z
N MET A 1 -1.73 -19.78 5.33
CA MET A 1 -0.44 -19.98 4.61
C MET A 1 0.38 -18.69 4.65
N CYS A 2 -0.16 -17.55 4.24
CA CYS A 2 0.55 -16.27 4.28
C CYS A 2 0.91 -15.81 5.69
N GLN A 3 0.05 -16.03 6.69
CA GLN A 3 0.40 -15.81 8.10
C GLN A 3 1.68 -16.57 8.52
N CYS A 4 1.85 -17.82 8.11
CA CYS A 4 3.07 -18.58 8.40
C CYS A 4 4.30 -17.96 7.71
N LEU A 5 4.16 -17.48 6.47
CA LEU A 5 5.26 -16.84 5.74
C LEU A 5 5.62 -15.46 6.30
N ILE A 6 4.63 -14.71 6.80
CA ILE A 6 4.85 -13.47 7.55
C ILE A 6 5.62 -13.76 8.84
N PHE A 7 5.24 -14.82 9.58
CA PHE A 7 5.96 -15.23 10.79
C PHE A 7 7.37 -15.77 10.54
N LEU A 8 7.60 -16.36 9.36
CA LEU A 8 8.92 -16.83 8.94
C LEU A 8 9.78 -15.72 8.31
N GLU A 9 9.24 -14.49 8.19
CA GLU A 9 9.90 -13.33 7.59
C GLU A 9 10.54 -13.62 6.22
N ASP A 10 9.85 -14.41 5.38
CA ASP A 10 10.32 -14.75 4.04
C ASP A 10 9.54 -13.99 2.95
N PRO A 11 9.99 -12.78 2.56
CA PRO A 11 9.31 -11.96 1.55
C PRO A 11 9.47 -12.51 0.13
N LEU A 12 10.54 -13.26 -0.14
CA LEU A 12 10.83 -13.79 -1.47
C LEU A 12 9.89 -14.94 -1.81
N ALA A 13 9.69 -15.88 -0.89
CA ALA A 13 8.74 -16.97 -1.07
C ALA A 13 7.31 -16.46 -1.30
N VAL A 14 6.93 -15.35 -0.64
CA VAL A 14 5.63 -14.72 -0.86
C VAL A 14 5.52 -14.09 -2.25
N ALA A 15 6.56 -13.39 -2.70
CA ALA A 15 6.60 -12.81 -4.04
C ALA A 15 6.50 -13.89 -5.13
N GLU A 16 7.19 -15.01 -4.99
CA GLU A 16 7.11 -16.15 -5.92
C GLU A 16 5.71 -16.77 -5.98
N VAL A 17 5.03 -16.92 -4.84
CA VAL A 17 3.66 -17.42 -4.79
C VAL A 17 2.71 -16.45 -5.51
N LEU A 18 2.85 -15.15 -5.25
CA LEU A 18 2.03 -14.11 -5.88
C LEU A 18 2.26 -14.04 -7.40
N GLU A 19 3.52 -14.09 -7.85
CA GLU A 19 3.88 -14.16 -9.27
C GLU A 19 3.25 -15.38 -9.95
N LYS A 20 3.37 -16.56 -9.34
CA LYS A 20 2.83 -17.81 -9.89
C LYS A 20 1.30 -17.74 -10.05
N LEU A 21 0.63 -17.08 -9.11
CA LEU A 21 -0.81 -16.88 -9.15
C LEU A 21 -1.22 -15.88 -10.25
N THR A 22 -0.45 -14.81 -10.45
CA THR A 22 -0.73 -13.80 -11.51
C THR A 22 -0.32 -14.26 -12.90
N SER A 23 0.70 -15.11 -13.02
CA SER A 23 1.17 -15.73 -14.27
C SER A 23 0.23 -16.83 -14.78
N SER A 24 -0.57 -17.42 -13.90
CA SER A 24 -1.60 -18.37 -14.29
C SER A 24 -2.71 -17.64 -15.04
N ASN A 25 -3.02 -18.02 -16.29
CA ASN A 25 -4.10 -17.45 -17.12
C ASN A 25 -5.53 -17.73 -16.60
N SER A 26 -5.69 -17.95 -15.29
CA SER A 26 -6.98 -18.19 -14.63
C SER A 26 -7.36 -16.98 -13.77
N ASP A 27 -8.54 -16.43 -14.04
CA ASP A 27 -9.10 -15.31 -13.29
C ASP A 27 -9.21 -15.62 -11.78
N GLN A 28 -9.52 -16.87 -11.43
CA GLN A 28 -9.65 -17.29 -10.03
C GLN A 28 -8.31 -17.22 -9.27
N ASN A 29 -7.21 -17.57 -9.92
CA ASN A 29 -5.89 -17.47 -9.32
C ASN A 29 -5.47 -16.00 -9.13
N THR A 30 -5.82 -15.15 -10.10
CA THR A 30 -5.58 -13.71 -10.00
C THR A 30 -6.38 -13.08 -8.85
N LEU A 31 -7.66 -13.44 -8.70
CA LEU A 31 -8.50 -13.00 -7.58
C LEU A 31 -7.96 -13.48 -6.23
N MET A 32 -7.46 -14.73 -6.16
CA MET A 32 -6.83 -15.27 -4.97
C MET A 32 -5.56 -14.49 -4.59
N ALA A 33 -4.74 -14.09 -5.58
CA ALA A 33 -3.56 -13.25 -5.34
C ALA A 33 -3.95 -11.89 -4.73
N TYR A 34 -5.03 -11.25 -5.23
CA TYR A 34 -5.51 -10.00 -4.65
C TYR A 34 -6.03 -10.17 -3.22
N GLN A 35 -6.75 -11.25 -2.92
CA GLN A 35 -7.18 -11.51 -1.54
C GLN A 35 -6.00 -11.72 -0.59
N ILE A 36 -4.97 -12.44 -1.04
CA ILE A 36 -3.73 -12.60 -0.27
C ILE A 36 -3.07 -11.24 -0.03
N ALA A 37 -3.01 -10.37 -1.04
CA ALA A 37 -2.42 -9.04 -0.88
C ALA A 37 -3.17 -8.16 0.14
N PHE A 38 -4.51 -8.22 0.16
CA PHE A 38 -5.31 -7.52 1.18
C PHE A 38 -5.07 -8.07 2.59
N ASP A 39 -5.06 -9.39 2.76
CA ASP A 39 -4.76 -10.03 4.05
C ASP A 39 -3.34 -9.69 4.54
N MET A 40 -2.36 -9.64 3.63
CA MET A 40 -1.01 -9.23 3.92
C MET A 40 -0.90 -7.77 4.36
N TYR A 41 -1.62 -6.86 3.69
CA TYR A 41 -1.62 -5.45 4.08
C TYR A 41 -2.14 -5.25 5.52
N GLU A 42 -3.12 -6.04 5.94
CA GLU A 42 -3.68 -5.98 7.29
C GLU A 42 -2.78 -6.63 8.36
N SER A 43 -2.07 -7.71 8.01
CA SER A 43 -1.38 -8.57 8.97
C SER A 43 0.15 -8.46 9.00
N ALA A 44 0.80 -7.95 7.95
CA ALA A 44 2.25 -7.88 7.84
C ALA A 44 2.84 -6.53 8.26
N THR A 45 4.16 -6.48 8.50
CA THR A 45 4.87 -5.23 8.80
C THR A 45 5.10 -4.40 7.54
N GLN A 46 5.20 -3.08 7.70
CA GLN A 46 5.46 -2.15 6.58
C GLN A 46 6.78 -2.44 5.85
N GLU A 47 7.81 -2.87 6.59
CA GLU A 47 9.09 -3.27 6.02
C GLU A 47 8.95 -4.52 5.15
N PHE A 48 8.24 -5.54 5.64
CA PHE A 48 7.98 -6.77 4.91
C PHE A 48 7.22 -6.51 3.61
N LEU A 49 6.16 -5.70 3.67
CA LEU A 49 5.39 -5.30 2.50
C LEU A 49 6.24 -4.54 1.48
N GLY A 50 7.15 -3.67 1.94
CA GLY A 50 8.11 -2.98 1.10
C GLY A 50 9.03 -3.95 0.34
N GLN A 51 9.60 -4.94 1.04
CA GLN A 51 10.47 -5.96 0.46
C GLN A 51 9.72 -6.84 -0.57
N VAL A 52 8.50 -7.27 -0.25
CA VAL A 52 7.64 -8.04 -1.18
C VAL A 52 7.31 -7.21 -2.43
N SER A 53 6.99 -5.92 -2.26
CA SER A 53 6.71 -5.02 -3.38
C SER A 53 7.91 -4.83 -4.30
N GLN A 54 9.12 -4.79 -3.75
CA GLN A 54 10.37 -4.68 -4.50
C GLN A 54 10.68 -5.98 -5.27
N ALA A 55 10.48 -7.13 -4.63
CA ALA A 55 10.65 -8.43 -5.28
C ALA A 55 9.66 -8.60 -6.45
N LEU A 56 8.38 -8.24 -6.26
CA LEU A 56 7.37 -8.26 -7.32
C LEU A 56 7.70 -7.32 -8.50
N LYS A 57 8.32 -6.16 -8.23
CA LYS A 57 8.77 -5.23 -9.29
C LYS A 57 9.93 -5.79 -10.12
N ALA A 58 10.85 -6.51 -9.49
CA ALA A 58 11.98 -7.14 -10.18
C ALA A 58 11.52 -8.24 -11.14
N THR A 59 10.41 -8.89 -10.81
CA THR A 59 9.76 -9.93 -11.61
C THR A 59 8.86 -9.38 -12.73
N ALA A 60 8.50 -8.10 -12.66
CA ALA A 60 7.59 -7.50 -13.64
C ALA A 60 8.26 -7.36 -15.02
N PRO A 61 7.52 -7.61 -16.13
CA PRO A 61 8.02 -7.40 -17.49
C PRO A 61 8.58 -5.99 -17.77
N ILE A 62 8.08 -4.96 -17.09
CA ILE A 62 8.63 -3.59 -17.12
C ILE A 62 8.77 -3.06 -15.69
N PRO A 63 9.98 -3.15 -15.09
CA PRO A 63 10.24 -2.66 -13.74
C PRO A 63 10.06 -1.15 -13.59
N GLY A 64 10.27 -0.38 -14.67
CA GLY A 64 10.23 1.10 -14.67
C GLY A 64 8.83 1.73 -14.75
N ALA A 65 7.78 0.95 -15.09
CA ALA A 65 6.42 1.46 -15.23
C ALA A 65 5.59 1.36 -13.93
N LEU A 66 6.16 0.78 -12.87
CA LEU A 66 5.43 0.50 -11.63
C LEU A 66 5.61 1.62 -10.61
N PRO A 67 4.53 2.09 -9.98
CA PRO A 67 4.61 3.20 -9.04
C PRO A 67 5.55 2.86 -7.86
N THR A 68 6.54 3.71 -7.63
CA THR A 68 7.38 3.75 -6.42
C THR A 68 6.61 4.44 -5.29
N THR A 69 5.44 3.90 -4.93
CA THR A 69 4.55 4.49 -3.92
C THR A 69 4.59 3.78 -2.57
N PHE A 70 5.58 2.93 -2.30
CA PHE A 70 5.81 2.46 -0.93
C PHE A 70 6.43 3.58 -0.10
N LYS A 71 5.58 4.46 0.43
CA LYS A 71 5.92 5.37 1.54
C LYS A 71 5.37 4.74 2.82
N PRO A 72 6.21 4.15 3.68
CA PRO A 72 5.74 3.60 4.94
C PRO A 72 5.09 4.72 5.77
N GLN A 73 3.85 4.49 6.18
CA GLN A 73 3.08 5.41 7.00
C GLN A 73 3.66 5.40 8.43
N GLY A 74 4.46 6.40 8.80
CA GLY A 74 4.94 6.55 10.19
C GLY A 74 6.27 7.28 10.43
N THR A 75 7.07 7.60 9.41
CA THR A 75 8.33 8.35 9.63
C THR A 75 8.15 9.83 9.27
N GLN A 76 8.24 10.71 10.26
CA GLN A 76 8.26 12.16 10.05
C GLN A 76 9.40 12.53 9.09
N ALA A 77 9.05 13.03 7.92
CA ALA A 77 10.00 13.65 7.00
C ALA A 77 10.48 14.97 7.62
N SER A 78 11.68 14.96 8.18
CA SER A 78 12.43 16.17 8.48
C SER A 78 12.89 16.79 7.17
N THR A 79 12.46 18.02 6.94
CA THR A 79 12.84 18.89 5.82
C THR A 79 14.33 19.19 5.87
N SER A 80 15.11 18.66 4.92
CA SER A 80 16.43 19.21 4.59
C SER A 80 16.54 19.35 3.08
N SER A 81 16.10 20.51 2.61
CA SER A 81 16.41 21.07 1.31
C SER A 81 17.91 21.37 1.21
N THR A 82 18.60 20.78 0.24
CA THR A 82 19.78 21.39 -0.41
C THR A 82 19.85 20.88 -1.85
N ASN A 83 19.76 21.82 -2.79
CA ASN A 83 20.03 21.63 -4.22
C ASN A 83 21.54 21.38 -4.43
N GLU A 84 21.90 20.52 -5.39
CA GLU A 84 22.51 20.86 -6.69
C GLU A 84 23.29 19.67 -7.30
N LYS A 85 22.87 19.32 -8.53
CA LYS A 85 23.64 18.94 -9.74
C LYS A 85 24.51 17.68 -9.80
N GLU A 86 24.12 16.88 -10.81
CA GLU A 86 24.94 16.20 -11.84
C GLU A 86 26.07 15.26 -11.43
N ALA A 87 25.86 13.96 -11.69
CA ALA A 87 26.82 13.15 -12.45
C ALA A 87 26.08 11.97 -13.10
N GLU A 88 26.17 11.91 -14.42
CA GLU A 88 25.80 10.76 -15.26
C GLU A 88 26.62 9.53 -14.87
N GLU A 89 25.99 8.36 -14.77
CA GLU A 89 26.65 7.12 -15.17
C GLU A 89 25.63 6.17 -15.81
N LYS A 90 25.88 5.90 -17.09
CA LYS A 90 25.09 5.05 -17.98
C LYS A 90 25.19 3.59 -17.55
N VAL A 91 24.05 2.95 -17.37
CA VAL A 91 23.89 1.54 -17.75
C VAL A 91 22.65 1.44 -18.62
N VAL A 92 22.90 1.03 -19.86
CA VAL A 92 21.94 0.84 -20.95
C VAL A 92 21.16 -0.45 -20.68
N GLU A 93 19.87 -0.35 -20.39
CA GLU A 93 18.91 -1.44 -20.64
C GLU A 93 17.61 -0.86 -21.20
N GLU A 94 17.16 -1.50 -22.28
CA GLU A 94 16.26 -1.00 -23.31
C GLU A 94 14.86 -0.66 -22.80
N GLU A 95 14.34 0.50 -23.22
CA GLU A 95 12.95 0.91 -23.02
C GLU A 95 12.00 -0.04 -23.76
N ARG A 96 11.56 -1.12 -23.08
CA ARG A 96 10.39 -1.90 -23.52
C ARG A 96 9.13 -1.05 -23.28
N THR A 97 8.63 -0.44 -24.34
CA THR A 97 7.34 0.26 -24.31
C THR A 97 6.20 -0.75 -24.15
N ILE A 98 5.16 -0.35 -23.42
CA ILE A 98 3.94 -1.13 -23.13
C ILE A 98 3.33 -1.79 -24.39
N ASP A 99 3.54 -1.19 -25.57
CA ASP A 99 3.03 -1.66 -26.86
C ASP A 99 3.79 -2.84 -27.48
N SER A 100 5.00 -3.16 -26.99
CA SER A 100 5.85 -4.25 -27.50
C SER A 100 5.57 -5.63 -26.89
N LEU A 101 4.66 -5.70 -25.91
CA LEU A 101 4.33 -6.92 -25.15
C LEU A 101 3.14 -7.67 -25.76
N ASN A 102 3.17 -9.00 -25.66
CA ASN A 102 2.03 -9.86 -26.02
C ASN A 102 0.81 -9.53 -25.15
N ASP A 103 -0.40 -9.84 -25.62
CA ASP A 103 -1.64 -9.59 -24.86
C ASP A 103 -1.62 -10.26 -23.47
N SER A 104 -0.97 -11.43 -23.36
CA SER A 104 -0.76 -12.14 -22.08
C SER A 104 0.21 -11.43 -21.15
N GLU A 105 1.26 -10.80 -21.68
CA GLU A 105 2.26 -10.06 -20.89
C GLU A 105 1.71 -8.69 -20.44
N LYS A 106 0.88 -8.05 -21.27
CA LYS A 106 0.12 -6.86 -20.90
C LYS A 106 -0.87 -7.14 -19.76
N ALA A 107 -1.55 -8.29 -19.79
CA ALA A 107 -2.43 -8.72 -18.72
C ALA A 107 -1.65 -8.99 -17.42
N HIS A 108 -0.52 -9.69 -17.51
CA HIS A 108 0.36 -9.94 -16.38
C HIS A 108 0.87 -8.65 -15.73
N GLN A 109 1.32 -7.69 -16.55
CA GLN A 109 1.78 -6.38 -16.07
C GLN A 109 0.67 -5.63 -15.33
N LYS A 110 -0.56 -5.62 -15.86
CA LYS A 110 -1.73 -4.99 -15.19
C LYS A 110 -2.07 -5.67 -13.87
N ASN A 111 -1.93 -6.99 -13.79
CA ASN A 111 -2.20 -7.74 -12.57
C ASN A 111 -1.18 -7.41 -11.48
N ILE A 112 0.11 -7.35 -11.84
CA ILE A 112 1.18 -6.94 -10.91
C ILE A 112 1.01 -5.48 -10.47
N GLU A 113 0.65 -4.57 -11.38
CA GLU A 113 0.39 -3.17 -11.05
C GLU A 113 -0.73 -3.03 -10.01
N LYS A 114 -1.85 -3.73 -10.22
CA LYS A 114 -2.96 -3.76 -9.25
C LYS A 114 -2.53 -4.37 -7.92
N LEU A 115 -1.72 -5.43 -7.95
CA LEU A 115 -1.22 -6.08 -6.74
C LEU A 115 -0.36 -5.12 -5.91
N ILE A 116 0.55 -4.37 -6.56
CA ILE A 116 1.39 -3.36 -5.91
C ILE A 116 0.53 -2.22 -5.35
N SER A 117 -0.52 -1.80 -6.07
CA SER A 117 -1.46 -0.78 -5.58
C SER A 117 -2.29 -1.24 -4.38
N ILE A 118 -2.60 -2.53 -4.26
CA ILE A 118 -3.24 -3.10 -3.07
C ILE A 118 -2.25 -3.14 -1.90
N LEU A 119 -1.02 -3.61 -2.15
CA LEU A 119 0.02 -3.72 -1.12
C LEU A 119 0.46 -2.34 -0.58
N SER A 120 0.40 -1.27 -1.39
CA SER A 120 0.70 0.10 -0.93
C SER A 120 -0.34 0.64 0.06
N GLY A 121 -1.54 0.06 0.10
CA GLY A 121 -2.59 0.43 1.04
C GLY A 121 -3.46 1.61 0.63
N GLU A 122 -3.15 2.30 -0.48
CA GLU A 122 -3.90 3.48 -0.94
C GLU A 122 -5.39 3.16 -1.11
N ILE A 123 -5.70 2.06 -1.80
CA ILE A 123 -7.07 1.60 -2.02
C ILE A 123 -7.78 1.29 -0.69
N THR A 124 -7.08 0.64 0.23
CA THR A 124 -7.65 0.26 1.55
C THR A 124 -7.98 1.49 2.38
N ILE A 125 -7.07 2.47 2.41
CA ILE A 125 -7.25 3.74 3.13
C ILE A 125 -8.43 4.52 2.53
N ASP A 126 -8.51 4.62 1.21
CA ASP A 126 -9.59 5.35 0.53
C ASP A 126 -10.96 4.73 0.82
N LEU A 127 -11.05 3.39 0.76
CA LEU A 127 -12.30 2.68 1.04
C LEU A 127 -12.70 2.83 2.51
N GLN A 128 -11.74 2.76 3.43
CA GLN A 128 -11.98 2.98 4.85
C GLN A 128 -12.44 4.42 5.13
N LEU A 129 -11.81 5.41 4.50
CA LEU A 129 -12.21 6.82 4.60
C LEU A 129 -13.63 7.03 4.07
N GLN A 130 -13.95 6.44 2.92
CA GLN A 130 -15.28 6.52 2.34
C GLN A 130 -16.33 5.89 3.27
N PHE A 131 -16.01 4.75 3.88
CA PHE A 131 -16.86 4.09 4.86
C PHE A 131 -17.09 4.99 6.09
N LEU A 132 -16.03 5.54 6.68
CA LEU A 132 -16.12 6.40 7.87
C LEU A 132 -16.93 7.68 7.61
N ILE A 133 -16.79 8.28 6.42
CA ILE A 133 -17.57 9.46 6.03
C ILE A 133 -19.06 9.11 5.86
N ARG A 134 -19.35 7.98 5.20
CA ARG A 134 -20.75 7.59 4.90
C ARG A 134 -21.48 7.10 6.15
N SER A 135 -20.80 6.36 7.01
CA SER A 135 -21.35 5.68 8.18
C SER A 135 -21.04 6.44 9.48
N ASN A 136 -20.97 7.77 9.42
CA ASN A 136 -20.77 8.58 10.61
C ASN A 136 -22.06 8.65 11.44
N HIS A 137 -22.06 7.97 12.59
CA HIS A 137 -23.17 7.94 13.55
C HIS A 137 -22.89 8.79 14.81
N ALA A 138 -22.05 9.82 14.71
CA ALA A 138 -21.76 10.70 15.84
C ALA A 138 -22.99 11.52 16.27
N ASP A 139 -23.23 11.60 17.59
CA ASP A 139 -24.28 12.41 18.18
C ASP A 139 -23.74 13.78 18.64
N LEU A 140 -24.17 14.84 17.94
CA LEU A 140 -23.74 16.21 18.24
C LEU A 140 -24.28 16.73 19.59
N GLN A 141 -25.35 16.14 20.14
CA GLN A 141 -25.89 16.54 21.44
C GLN A 141 -24.92 16.18 22.57
N ILE A 142 -24.27 15.03 22.50
CA ILE A 142 -23.25 14.60 23.47
C ILE A 142 -22.06 15.57 23.45
N LEU A 143 -21.62 15.99 22.25
CA LEU A 143 -20.52 16.95 22.12
C LEU A 143 -20.88 18.32 22.70
N ARG A 144 -22.08 18.81 22.43
CA ARG A 144 -22.57 20.08 22.98
C ARG A 144 -22.66 20.04 24.51
N GLY A 145 -23.25 18.99 25.06
CA GLY A 145 -23.35 18.80 26.51
C GLY A 145 -21.97 18.71 27.18
N THR A 146 -21.04 17.99 26.56
CA THR A 146 -19.65 17.88 27.06
C THR A 146 -18.94 19.23 27.02
N LYS A 147 -19.09 20.00 25.93
CA LYS A 147 -18.51 21.35 25.79
C LYS A 147 -19.04 22.32 26.85
N GLU A 148 -20.34 22.30 27.14
CA GLU A 148 -20.97 23.16 28.15
C GLU A 148 -20.55 22.81 29.58
N ALA A 149 -20.20 21.55 29.84
CA ALA A 149 -19.75 21.08 31.15
C ALA A 149 -18.27 21.41 31.46
N VAL A 150 -17.46 21.74 30.46
CA VAL A 150 -16.03 22.09 30.65
C VAL A 150 -15.90 23.42 31.38
N ARG A 151 -15.35 23.38 32.60
CA ARG A 151 -15.09 24.58 33.43
C ARG A 151 -13.62 24.80 33.81
N VAL A 152 -12.78 23.77 33.63
CA VAL A 152 -11.36 23.77 34.05
C VAL A 152 -10.49 23.53 32.82
N SER A 153 -9.32 24.18 32.77
CA SER A 153 -8.37 24.11 31.65
C SER A 153 -7.94 22.68 31.30
N ILE A 154 -7.85 21.80 32.31
CA ILE A 154 -7.47 20.39 32.10
C ILE A 154 -8.53 19.61 31.31
N CYS A 155 -9.80 20.00 31.41
CA CYS A 155 -10.91 19.36 30.71
C CYS A 155 -10.99 19.77 29.24
N HIS A 156 -10.38 20.88 28.83
CA HIS A 156 -10.32 21.29 27.43
C HIS A 156 -9.59 20.24 26.58
N THR A 157 -8.43 19.78 27.04
CA THR A 157 -7.66 18.72 26.36
C THR A 157 -8.44 17.41 26.30
N ALA A 158 -9.17 17.07 27.37
CA ALA A 158 -10.01 15.88 27.40
C ALA A 158 -11.14 15.94 26.35
N THR A 159 -11.81 17.09 26.21
CA THR A 159 -12.88 17.28 25.20
C THR A 159 -12.35 17.23 23.78
N VAL A 160 -11.18 17.80 23.53
CA VAL A 160 -10.56 17.75 22.19
C VAL A 160 -10.17 16.32 21.82
N ILE A 161 -9.54 15.56 22.74
CA ILE A 161 -9.14 14.17 22.48
C ILE A 161 -10.36 13.26 22.30
N ALA A 162 -11.42 13.46 23.08
CA ALA A 162 -12.64 12.65 22.95
C ALA A 162 -13.40 12.85 21.63
N ASN A 163 -13.15 13.97 20.93
CA ASN A 163 -13.78 14.29 19.66
C ASN A 163 -12.86 14.07 18.44
N ALA A 164 -11.55 13.91 18.66
CA ALA A 164 -10.56 13.68 17.59
C ALA A 164 -10.66 12.24 17.06
#